data_AF-A0A7S0JL43-F1
#
_entry.id   AF-A0A7S0JL43-F1
#
_cell.length_a   1.000
_cell.length_b   1.000
_cell.length_c   1.000
_cell.angle_alpha   90.00
_cell.angle_beta   90.00
_cell.angle_gamma   90.00
#
_symmetry.space_group_name_H-M   'P 1'
#
loop_
_entity.id
_entity.type
_entity.pdbx_description
1 polymer ?
#
loop_
_entity_poly.entity_id
_entity_poly.type
_entity_poly.pdbx_seq_one_letter_code
_entity_poly.pdbx_strand_id
1 'polypeptide(L)'
;GIVRARQRYDYFKRLRMNTKPSHGPFHYAAPARMLWRTVRGMLPYKTTRGACAFERFKAYEGIPPPYDKVKRAVVPEALKVLRLAAGHKYCVLGDLSHQVGWKHKATVEALEEKRAAAASEYWTKKKEANS
;
A
#
# COMPACT_ATOMS: atom_id res chain seq x y z
N GLY A 1 -11.23 -8.78 -9.42
CA GLY A 1 -10.41 -10.01 -9.51
C GLY A 1 -9.03 -9.67 -10.05
N ILE A 2 -8.02 -10.47 -9.68
CA ILE A 2 -6.59 -10.19 -9.96
C ILE A 2 -6.26 -10.07 -11.45
N VAL A 3 -6.83 -10.93 -12.31
CA VAL A 3 -6.59 -10.92 -13.77
C VAL A 3 -6.93 -9.56 -14.39
N ARG A 4 -8.10 -9.00 -14.05
CA ARG A 4 -8.53 -7.68 -14.55
C ARG A 4 -7.64 -6.56 -14.05
N ALA A 5 -7.21 -6.61 -12.78
CA ALA A 5 -6.30 -5.62 -12.21
C ALA A 5 -4.93 -5.68 -12.88
N ARG A 6 -4.44 -6.90 -13.17
CA ARG A 6 -3.19 -7.14 -13.88
C ARG A 6 -3.21 -6.59 -15.29
N GLN A 7 -4.24 -6.90 -16.08
CA GLN A 7 -4.39 -6.38 -17.44
C GLN A 7 -4.38 -4.85 -17.48
N ARG A 8 -5.06 -4.19 -16.53
CA ARG A 8 -5.02 -2.72 -16.39
C ARG A 8 -3.62 -2.21 -16.09
N TYR A 9 -2.88 -2.89 -15.21
CA TYR A 9 -1.50 -2.51 -14.90
C TYR A 9 -0.55 -2.74 -16.08
N ASP A 10 -0.70 -3.85 -16.81
CA ASP A 10 0.09 -4.13 -18.00
C ASP A 10 -0.16 -3.11 -19.11
N TYR A 11 -1.40 -2.65 -19.29
CA TYR A 11 -1.72 -1.52 -20.16
C TYR A 11 -0.98 -0.25 -19.71
N PHE A 12 -1.02 0.08 -18.42
CA PHE A 12 -0.28 1.22 -17.88
C PHE A 12 1.23 1.11 -18.16
N LYS A 13 1.86 -0.06 -17.99
CA LYS A 13 3.29 -0.29 -18.28
C LYS A 13 3.69 -0.03 -19.75
N ARG A 14 2.74 -0.09 -20.69
CA ARG A 14 2.98 0.21 -22.11
C ARG A 14 3.10 1.71 -22.36
N LEU A 15 2.54 2.56 -21.50
CA LEU A 15 2.64 4.02 -21.62
C LEU A 15 4.08 4.46 -21.35
N ARG A 16 4.79 4.89 -22.39
CA ARG A 16 6.18 5.36 -22.32
C ARG A 16 6.38 6.55 -23.25
N MET A 17 7.39 7.36 -22.95
CA MET A 17 7.86 8.37 -23.89
C MET A 17 8.67 7.69 -25.00
N ASN A 18 8.36 7.96 -26.26
CA ASN A 18 9.00 7.31 -27.41
C ASN A 18 10.48 7.70 -27.56
N THR A 19 10.83 8.97 -27.33
CA THR A 19 12.19 9.49 -27.52
C THR A 19 13.15 9.02 -26.42
N LYS A 20 12.79 9.23 -25.15
CA LYS A 20 13.61 8.84 -24.00
C LYS A 20 12.72 8.26 -22.89
N PRO A 21 12.58 6.92 -22.81
CA PRO A 21 11.68 6.28 -21.84
C PRO A 21 11.94 6.66 -20.38
N SER A 22 13.16 7.04 -20.01
CA SER A 22 13.51 7.47 -18.64
C SER A 22 12.93 8.83 -18.23
N HIS A 23 12.53 9.67 -19.19
CA HIS A 23 11.82 10.94 -18.94
C HIS A 23 10.29 10.78 -18.99
N GLY A 24 9.81 9.57 -19.31
CA GLY A 24 8.39 9.26 -19.39
C GLY A 24 7.74 8.91 -18.05
N PRO A 25 6.52 8.33 -18.10
CA PRO A 25 5.84 7.86 -16.90
C PRO A 25 6.62 6.76 -16.17
N PHE A 26 6.74 6.90 -14.84
CA PHE A 26 7.34 5.87 -13.99
C PHE A 26 6.32 4.81 -13.56
N HIS A 27 6.69 3.54 -13.73
CA HIS A 27 5.86 2.37 -13.43
C HIS A 27 6.30 1.67 -12.14
N TYR A 28 5.88 2.20 -10.99
CA TYR A 28 6.25 1.64 -9.70
C TYR A 28 5.52 0.34 -9.38
N ALA A 29 6.28 -0.73 -9.11
CA ALA A 29 5.72 -2.03 -8.74
C ALA A 29 5.39 -2.19 -7.25
N ALA A 30 5.98 -1.36 -6.36
CA ALA A 30 5.75 -1.48 -4.92
C ALA A 30 4.33 -0.98 -4.54
N PRO A 31 3.57 -1.73 -3.71
CA PRO A 31 2.19 -1.37 -3.34
C PRO A 31 2.01 0.07 -2.81
N ALA A 32 2.92 0.55 -1.98
CA ALA A 32 2.95 1.85 -1.33
C ALA A 32 3.20 2.95 -2.35
N ARG A 33 4.02 2.68 -3.37
CA ARG A 33 4.23 3.59 -4.50
C ARG A 33 3.04 3.60 -5.44
N MET A 34 2.31 2.50 -5.58
CA MET A 34 1.03 2.46 -6.32
C MET A 34 -0.05 3.28 -5.61
N LEU A 35 -0.16 3.15 -4.28
CA LEU A 35 -1.05 3.97 -3.45
C LEU A 35 -0.65 5.46 -3.51
N TRP A 36 0.63 5.76 -3.35
CA TRP A 36 1.21 7.10 -3.47
C TRP A 36 0.87 7.73 -4.83
N ARG A 37 0.98 6.99 -5.93
CA ARG A 37 0.61 7.48 -7.27
C ARG A 37 -0.90 7.76 -7.37
N THR A 38 -1.73 6.91 -6.78
CA THR A 38 -3.18 7.08 -6.77
C THR A 38 -3.59 8.34 -6.00
N VAL A 39 -3.07 8.51 -4.77
CA VAL A 39 -3.31 9.69 -3.93
C VAL A 39 -2.78 10.96 -4.59
N ARG A 40 -1.58 10.91 -5.19
CA ARG A 40 -1.02 12.03 -5.96
C ARG A 40 -1.92 12.48 -7.10
N GLY A 41 -2.57 11.54 -7.79
CA GLY A 41 -3.49 11.83 -8.90
C GLY A 41 -4.78 12.52 -8.47
N MET A 42 -5.16 12.41 -7.19
CA MET A 42 -6.33 13.08 -6.61
C MET A 42 -6.01 14.50 -6.09
N LEU A 43 -4.74 14.88 -6.07
CA LEU A 43 -4.28 16.17 -5.55
C LEU A 43 -3.71 17.06 -6.66
N PRO A 44 -3.85 18.40 -6.58
CA PRO A 44 -3.18 19.33 -7.49
C PRO A 44 -1.68 19.45 -7.16
N TYR A 45 -0.94 18.35 -7.21
CA TYR A 45 0.43 18.21 -6.67
C TYR A 45 1.47 19.13 -7.32
N LYS A 46 1.16 19.72 -8.49
CA LYS A 46 2.03 20.68 -9.17
C LYS A 46 1.97 22.08 -8.55
N THR A 47 0.92 22.38 -7.77
CA THR A 47 0.81 23.63 -7.02
C THR A 47 1.59 23.52 -5.71
N THR A 48 2.05 24.65 -5.16
CA THR A 48 2.72 24.70 -3.85
C THR A 48 1.86 24.08 -2.75
N ARG A 49 0.58 24.46 -2.67
CA ARG A 49 -0.39 23.90 -1.73
C ARG A 49 -0.53 22.37 -1.87
N GLY A 50 -0.65 21.88 -3.10
CA GLY A 50 -0.78 20.45 -3.37
C GLY A 50 0.50 19.67 -3.05
N ALA A 51 1.67 20.24 -3.33
CA ALA A 51 2.96 19.66 -2.99
C ALA A 51 3.12 19.53 -1.45
N CYS A 52 2.82 20.59 -0.69
CA CYS A 52 2.85 20.56 0.77
C CYS A 52 1.86 19.55 1.36
N ALA A 53 0.65 19.44 0.79
CA ALA A 53 -0.33 18.44 1.22
C ALA A 53 0.18 17.01 0.97
N PHE A 54 0.85 16.79 -0.16
CA PHE A 54 1.34 15.49 -0.53
C PHE A 54 2.59 15.08 0.27
N GLU A 55 3.43 16.03 0.66
CA GLU A 55 4.58 15.79 1.53
C GLU A 55 4.18 15.22 2.91
N ARG A 56 2.99 15.59 3.41
CA ARG A 56 2.43 15.05 4.66
C ARG A 56 2.04 13.58 4.53
N PHE A 57 1.79 13.09 3.31
CA PHE A 57 1.39 11.71 3.08
C PHE A 57 2.60 10.79 2.98
N LYS A 58 2.66 9.78 3.85
CA LYS A 58 3.67 8.72 3.83
C LYS A 58 2.97 7.36 3.75
N ALA A 59 3.49 6.48 2.90
CA ALA A 59 2.98 5.14 2.70
C ALA A 59 4.13 4.13 2.78
N TYR A 60 3.89 3.01 3.45
CA TYR A 60 4.86 1.95 3.71
C TYR A 60 4.23 0.59 3.46
N GLU A 61 5.07 -0.41 3.23
CA GLU A 61 4.68 -1.83 3.31
C GLU A 61 4.95 -2.34 4.70
N GLY A 62 4.01 -3.09 5.27
CA GLY A 62 4.07 -3.45 6.68
C GLY A 62 4.03 -2.21 7.57
N ILE A 63 4.52 -2.36 8.79
CA ILE A 63 4.42 -1.34 9.84
C ILE A 63 5.82 -1.12 10.42
N PRO A 64 6.60 -0.21 9.80
CA PRO A 64 7.96 0.05 10.25
C PRO A 64 8.00 0.86 11.55
N PRO A 65 9.09 0.78 12.34
CA PRO A 65 9.35 1.73 13.42
C PRO A 65 9.39 3.17 12.89
N PRO A 66 8.83 4.16 13.61
CA PRO A 66 8.23 4.11 14.95
C PRO A 66 6.72 3.82 14.97
N TYR A 67 6.09 3.49 13.83
CA TYR A 67 4.64 3.36 13.69
C TYR A 67 4.06 2.06 14.27
N ASP A 68 4.91 1.10 14.56
CA ASP A 68 4.57 -0.17 15.22
C ASP A 68 4.03 0.04 16.64
N LYS A 69 4.50 1.08 17.33
CA LYS A 69 4.09 1.43 18.70
C LYS A 69 2.91 2.40 18.77
N VAL A 70 2.57 3.05 17.66
CA VAL A 70 1.48 4.03 17.60
C VAL A 70 0.15 3.32 17.37
N LYS A 71 -0.92 3.79 18.02
CA LYS A 71 -2.28 3.27 17.77
C LYS A 71 -2.68 3.57 16.33
N ARG A 72 -2.97 2.51 15.58
CA ARG A 72 -3.43 2.60 14.19
C ARG A 72 -4.93 2.86 14.15
N ALA A 73 -5.36 3.69 13.21
CA ALA A 73 -6.75 3.96 12.91
C ALA A 73 -7.18 3.27 11.61
N VAL A 74 -8.49 3.11 11.45
CA VAL A 74 -9.12 2.54 10.26
C VAL A 74 -10.09 3.58 9.72
N VAL A 75 -10.22 3.65 8.40
CA VAL A 75 -11.25 4.47 7.73
C VAL A 75 -12.42 3.55 7.38
N PRO A 76 -13.55 3.60 8.12
CA PRO A 76 -14.66 2.65 7.91
C PRO A 76 -15.21 2.70 6.49
N GLU A 77 -15.27 3.90 5.92
CA GLU A 77 -15.77 4.13 4.56
C GLU A 77 -14.93 3.48 3.46
N ALA A 78 -13.69 3.08 3.76
CA ALA A 78 -12.79 2.43 2.81
C ALA A 78 -12.68 0.91 3.05
N LEU A 79 -13.43 0.35 4.01
CA LEU A 79 -13.34 -1.07 4.34
C LEU A 79 -14.02 -1.94 3.29
N LYS A 80 -13.25 -2.89 2.74
CA LYS A 80 -13.76 -3.88 1.78
C LYS A 80 -14.97 -4.66 2.29
N VAL A 81 -14.98 -5.04 3.56
CA VAL A 81 -16.10 -5.82 4.14
C VAL A 81 -17.41 -5.02 4.21
N LEU A 82 -17.33 -3.69 4.34
CA LEU A 82 -18.50 -2.81 4.42
C LEU A 82 -18.93 -2.31 3.03
N ARG A 83 -17.99 -2.16 2.09
CA ARG A 83 -18.27 -1.56 0.77
C ARG A 83 -18.50 -2.56 -0.34
N LEU A 84 -17.94 -3.77 -0.26
CA LEU A 84 -18.03 -4.77 -1.32
C LEU A 84 -19.02 -5.87 -0.94
N ALA A 85 -20.04 -6.08 -1.77
CA ALA A 85 -21.00 -7.15 -1.59
C ALA A 85 -20.32 -8.54 -1.59
N ALA A 86 -20.91 -9.47 -0.83
CA ALA A 86 -20.40 -10.84 -0.74
C ALA A 86 -20.36 -11.53 -2.11
N GLY A 87 -19.38 -12.39 -2.34
CA GLY A 87 -19.16 -13.09 -3.62
C GLY A 87 -18.43 -12.27 -4.71
N HIS A 88 -18.32 -10.94 -4.58
CA HIS A 88 -17.58 -10.15 -5.57
C HIS A 88 -16.07 -10.35 -5.49
N LYS A 89 -15.45 -10.65 -6.64
CA LYS A 89 -14.01 -10.88 -6.76
C LYS A 89 -13.21 -9.57 -6.60
N TYR A 90 -12.36 -9.48 -5.58
CA TYR A 90 -11.42 -8.37 -5.37
C TYR A 90 -9.98 -8.76 -5.75
N CYS A 91 -9.02 -7.91 -5.43
CA CYS A 91 -7.59 -8.17 -5.62
C CYS A 91 -6.83 -7.52 -4.45
N VAL A 92 -5.87 -8.25 -3.88
CA VAL A 92 -4.97 -7.72 -2.86
C VAL A 92 -3.80 -7.03 -3.57
N LEU A 93 -3.46 -5.83 -3.11
CA LEU A 93 -2.44 -5.01 -3.78
C LEU A 93 -1.05 -5.67 -3.73
N GLY A 94 -0.72 -6.37 -2.65
CA GLY A 94 0.52 -7.14 -2.51
C GLY A 94 0.67 -8.23 -3.57
N ASP A 95 -0.41 -8.95 -3.90
CA ASP A 95 -0.39 -9.99 -4.93
C ASP A 95 -0.18 -9.40 -6.32
N LEU A 96 -0.93 -8.33 -6.64
CA LEU A 96 -0.75 -7.62 -7.91
C LEU A 96 0.69 -7.12 -8.05
N SER A 97 1.19 -6.47 -7.00
CA SER A 97 2.54 -5.89 -6.95
C SER A 97 3.62 -6.95 -7.18
N HIS A 98 3.49 -8.10 -6.53
CA HIS A 98 4.42 -9.21 -6.70
C HIS A 98 4.44 -9.72 -8.15
N GLN A 99 3.26 -9.94 -8.74
CA GLN A 99 3.18 -10.36 -10.14
C GLN A 99 3.83 -9.35 -11.10
N VAL A 100 3.71 -8.04 -10.84
CA VAL A 100 4.21 -7.00 -11.76
C VAL A 100 5.69 -6.65 -11.56
N GLY A 101 6.36 -7.31 -10.62
CA GLY A 101 7.81 -7.28 -10.43
C GLY A 101 8.30 -6.80 -9.06
N TRP A 102 7.43 -6.70 -8.04
CA TRP A 102 7.85 -6.36 -6.68
C TRP A 102 8.46 -7.56 -5.96
N LYS A 103 9.76 -7.46 -5.62
CA LYS A 103 10.57 -8.56 -5.09
C LYS A 103 10.48 -8.75 -3.57
N HIS A 104 10.01 -7.76 -2.83
CA HIS A 104 10.12 -7.74 -1.37
C HIS A 104 8.90 -8.30 -0.64
N LYS A 105 7.97 -8.97 -1.33
CA LYS A 105 6.76 -9.54 -0.73
C LYS A 105 7.10 -10.46 0.44
N ALA A 106 7.92 -11.47 0.20
CA ALA A 106 8.34 -12.44 1.23
C ALA A 106 9.13 -11.79 2.38
N THR A 107 9.98 -10.80 2.07
CA THR A 107 10.72 -10.05 3.09
C THR A 107 9.77 -9.30 4.03
N VAL A 108 8.75 -8.62 3.48
CA VAL A 108 7.77 -7.87 4.29
C VAL A 108 6.91 -8.83 5.11
N GLU A 109 6.51 -9.97 4.55
CA GLU A 109 5.76 -11.01 5.27
C GLU A 109 6.55 -11.50 6.50
N ALA A 110 7.83 -11.84 6.35
CA ALA A 110 8.68 -12.25 7.47
C ALA A 110 8.85 -11.16 8.55
N LEU A 111 8.96 -9.89 8.15
CA LEU A 111 9.04 -8.77 9.10
C LEU A 111 7.72 -8.54 9.84
N GLU A 112 6.58 -8.69 9.15
CA GLU A 112 5.26 -8.56 9.77
C GLU A 112 4.95 -9.71 10.73
N GLU A 113 5.39 -10.94 10.42
CA GLU A 113 5.32 -12.08 11.34
C GLU A 113 6.10 -11.80 12.63
N LYS A 114 7.35 -11.35 12.51
CA LYS A 114 8.16 -10.94 13.66
C LYS A 114 7.49 -9.84 14.48
N ARG A 115 6.94 -8.83 13.81
CA ARG A 115 6.22 -7.72 14.47
C ARG A 115 4.94 -8.19 15.16
N ALA A 116 4.20 -9.11 14.55
CA ALA A 116 2.97 -9.67 15.12
C ALA A 116 3.25 -10.51 16.37
N ALA A 117 4.32 -11.31 16.38
CA ALA A 117 4.75 -12.05 17.56
C ALA A 117 5.06 -11.12 18.75
N ALA A 118 5.89 -10.10 18.53
CA ALA A 118 6.21 -9.10 19.55
C ALA A 118 4.97 -8.33 20.05
N ALA A 119 4.04 -8.01 19.15
CA ALA A 119 2.78 -7.35 19.52
C ALA A 119 1.86 -8.26 20.35
N SER A 120 1.86 -9.57 20.08
CA SER A 120 1.10 -10.55 20.85
C SER A 120 1.62 -10.64 22.29
N GLU A 121 2.94 -10.76 22.47
CA GLU A 121 3.58 -10.79 23.79
C GLU A 121 3.33 -9.51 24.60
N TYR A 122 3.38 -8.35 23.95
CA TYR A 122 3.02 -7.09 24.59
C TYR A 122 1.56 -7.09 25.06
N TRP A 123 0.65 -7.63 24.25
CA TRP A 123 -0.77 -7.65 24.57
C TRP A 123 -1.12 -8.62 25.70
N THR A 124 -0.49 -9.79 25.77
CA THR A 124 -0.70 -10.73 26.88
C THR A 124 -0.27 -10.10 28.21
N LYS A 125 0.95 -9.54 28.26
CA LYS A 125 1.45 -8.81 29.44
C LYS A 125 0.54 -7.65 29.84
N LYS A 126 0.05 -6.89 28.86
CA LYS A 126 -0.87 -5.77 29.11
C LYS A 126 -2.24 -6.24 29.64
N LYS A 127 -2.73 -7.39 29.16
CA LYS A 127 -3.98 -7.98 29.65
C LYS A 127 -3.83 -8.45 31.09
N GLU A 128 -2.75 -9.17 31.41
CA GLU A 128 -2.45 -9.66 32.75
C GLU A 128 -2.27 -8.51 33.76
N ALA A 129 -1.64 -7.40 33.34
CA ALA A 129 -1.50 -6.22 34.20
C ALA A 129 -2.82 -5.47 34.44
N ASN A 130 -3.82 -5.66 33.58
CA ASN A 130 -5.12 -4.99 33.66
C ASN A 130 -6.22 -5.85 34.30
N SER A 131 -5.98 -7.15 34.47
CA SER A 131 -6.84 -8.11 35.17
C SER A 131 -6.54 -8.12 36.65
#